data_AF-A0A235EW49-F1
#
_entry.id   AF-A0A235EW49-F1
#
_cell.length_a   1.000
_cell.length_b   1.000
_cell.length_c   1.000
_cell.angle_alpha   90.00
_cell.angle_beta   90.00
_cell.angle_gamma   90.00
#
_symmetry.space_group_name_H-M   'P 1'
#
loop_
_entity.id
_entity.type
_entity.pdbx_description
1 polymer ?
#
loop_
_entity_poly.entity_id
_entity_poly.type
_entity_poly.pdbx_seq_one_letter_code
_entity_poly.pdbx_strand_id
1 'polypeptide(L)' 'MRPNGHDPERARRALWSLDAGAERNEWVRAAMAAKAAGLTFEDFDQWSATAGNYAGQADCAAVWR' A
#
# COMPACT_ATOMS: atom_id res chain seq x y z
N MET A 1 18.58 6.39 21.70
CA MET A 1 17.33 6.59 20.93
C MET A 1 17.42 5.70 19.70
N ARG A 2 16.74 4.55 19.68
CA ARG A 2 16.73 3.70 18.47
C ARG A 2 15.79 4.38 17.48
N PRO A 3 16.24 4.82 16.29
CA PRO A 3 15.30 5.16 15.23
C PRO A 3 14.62 3.84 14.88
N ASN A 4 13.37 3.70 15.30
CA ASN A 4 12.55 2.57 14.91
C ASN A 4 12.59 2.55 13.37
N GLY A 5 13.16 1.51 12.75
CA GLY A 5 13.61 1.48 11.35
C GLY A 5 12.50 1.51 10.29
N HIS A 6 11.39 2.18 10.59
CA HIS A 6 10.29 2.44 9.69
C HIS A 6 10.52 3.81 9.06
N ASP A 7 11.35 3.80 8.02
CA ASP A 7 11.46 4.94 7.13
C ASP A 7 10.27 4.87 6.15
N PRO A 8 9.30 5.80 6.25
CA PRO A 8 8.08 5.74 5.43
C PRO A 8 8.40 5.89 3.94
N GLU A 9 9.47 6.59 3.58
CA GLU A 9 9.92 6.71 2.20
C GLU A 9 10.46 5.38 1.68
N ARG A 10 11.26 4.66 2.47
CA ARG A 10 11.72 3.31 2.13
C ARG A 10 10.54 2.35 1.95
N ALA A 11 9.54 2.43 2.81
CA ALA A 11 8.34 1.61 2.70
C ALA A 11 7.48 1.98 1.49
N ARG A 12 7.38 3.27 1.15
CA ARG A 12 6.75 3.74 -0.10
C ARG A 12 7.48 3.20 -1.32
N ARG A 13 8.81 3.29 -1.38
CA ARG A 13 9.59 2.70 -2.48
C ARG A 13 9.37 1.19 -2.61
N ALA A 14 9.29 0.47 -1.48
CA ALA A 14 9.00 -0.96 -1.50
C ALA A 14 7.60 -1.27 -2.06
N LEU A 15 6.57 -0.53 -1.61
CA LEU A 15 5.22 -0.66 -2.15
C LEU A 15 5.20 -0.42 -3.67
N TRP A 16 5.85 0.64 -4.14
CA TRP A 16 5.94 1.00 -5.54
C TRP A 16 6.78 0.04 -6.41
N SER A 17 7.49 -0.90 -5.79
CA SER A 17 8.19 -1.98 -6.50
C SER A 17 7.31 -3.23 -6.72
N LEU A 18 6.15 -3.29 -6.05
CA LEU A 18 5.17 -4.37 -6.22
C LEU A 18 4.19 -4.03 -7.34
N ASP A 19 3.64 -5.07 -7.96
CA ASP A 19 2.55 -4.94 -8.93
C ASP A 19 1.25 -4.57 -8.21
N ALA A 20 0.70 -3.39 -8.52
CA ALA A 20 -0.60 -2.94 -8.00
C ALA A 20 -1.77 -3.76 -8.55
N GLY A 21 -1.59 -4.42 -9.70
CA GLY A 21 -2.55 -5.32 -10.32
C GLY A 21 -2.49 -6.77 -9.84
N ALA A 22 -1.68 -7.04 -8.80
CA ALA A 22 -1.55 -8.38 -8.21
C ALA A 22 -2.89 -8.95 -7.73
N GLU A 23 -2.92 -10.26 -7.47
CA GLU A 23 -4.11 -10.92 -6.97
C GLU A 23 -4.60 -10.30 -5.65
N ARG A 24 -5.91 -10.37 -5.41
CA ARG A 24 -6.55 -9.70 -4.26
C ARG A 24 -5.86 -9.98 -2.93
N ASN A 25 -5.42 -11.22 -2.69
CA ASN A 25 -4.73 -11.60 -1.47
C ASN A 25 -3.37 -10.92 -1.31
N GLU A 26 -2.60 -10.79 -2.39
CA GLU A 26 -1.30 -10.13 -2.38
C GLU A 26 -1.45 -8.62 -2.22
N TRP A 27 -2.42 -8.03 -2.92
CA TRP A 27 -2.76 -6.62 -2.79
C TRP A 27 -3.21 -6.25 -1.36
N VAL A 28 -4.06 -7.08 -0.72
CA VAL A 28 -4.45 -6.91 0.69
C VAL A 28 -3.23 -7.01 1.62
N ARG A 29 -2.32 -7.95 1.38
CA ARG A 29 -1.08 -8.09 2.18
C ARG A 29 -0.20 -6.86 2.04
N ALA A 30 -0.07 -6.31 0.83
CA ALA A 30 0.67 -5.07 0.58
C ALA A 30 0.03 -3.89 1.35
N ALA A 31 -1.30 -3.79 1.36
CA ALA A 31 -2.04 -2.78 2.13
C ALA A 31 -1.71 -2.85 3.64
N MET A 32 -1.79 -4.05 4.22
CA MET A 32 -1.50 -4.27 5.65
C MET A 32 -0.04 -3.99 5.99
N ALA A 33 0.89 -4.38 5.11
CA ALA A 33 2.31 -4.10 5.27
C ALA A 33 2.61 -2.59 5.19
N ALA A 34 1.99 -1.88 4.24
CA ALA A 34 2.10 -0.43 4.11
C ALA A 34 1.58 0.28 5.37
N LYS A 35 0.39 -0.09 5.86
CA LYS A 35 -0.19 0.45 7.10
C LYS A 35 0.72 0.20 8.31
N ALA A 36 1.25 -1.01 8.46
CA ALA A 36 2.19 -1.35 9.53
C ALA A 36 3.53 -0.62 9.42
N ALA A 37 3.95 -0.25 8.20
CA ALA A 37 5.14 0.54 7.95
C ALA A 37 4.95 2.06 8.15
N GLY A 38 3.73 2.51 8.46
CA GLY A 38 3.41 3.90 8.71
C GLY A 38 3.04 4.71 7.47
N LEU A 39 2.73 4.04 6.35
CA LEU A 39 2.19 4.71 5.17
C LEU A 39 0.74 5.16 5.39
N THR A 40 0.35 6.16 4.62
CA THR A 40 -1.02 6.68 4.62
C THR A 40 -1.90 5.91 3.65
N PHE A 41 -3.22 6.06 3.81
CA PHE A 41 -4.18 5.56 2.85
C PHE A 41 -3.94 6.13 1.44
N GLU A 42 -3.55 7.41 1.35
CA GLU A 42 -3.28 8.07 0.08
C GLU A 42 -2.10 7.42 -0.66
N ASP A 43 -1.04 7.00 0.04
CA ASP A 43 0.08 6.27 -0.56
C ASP A 43 -0.39 4.96 -1.22
N PHE A 44 -1.29 4.25 -0.55
CA PHE A 44 -1.84 2.98 -1.01
C PHE A 44 -2.86 3.15 -2.14
N ASP A 45 -3.72 4.17 -2.07
CA ASP A 45 -4.69 4.50 -3.12
C ASP A 45 -3.97 4.97 -4.40
N GLN A 46 -2.95 5.83 -4.28
CA GLN A 46 -2.12 6.27 -5.40
C GLN A 46 -1.40 5.10 -6.08
N TRP A 47 -0.84 4.17 -5.30
CA TRP A 47 -0.23 2.95 -5.85
C TRP A 47 -1.29 2.05 -6.53
N SER A 48 -2.43 1.81 -5.87
CA SER A 48 -3.52 0.99 -6.41
C SER A 48 -4.10 1.56 -7.71
N ALA A 49 -4.15 2.89 -7.84
CA ALA A 49 -4.61 3.59 -9.05
C ALA A 49 -3.70 3.37 -10.26
N THR A 50 -2.47 2.88 -10.08
CA THR A 50 -1.58 2.49 -11.19
C THR A 50 -1.97 1.16 -11.84
N ALA A 51 -2.83 0.38 -11.18
CA ALA A 51 -3.27 -0.92 -11.66
C ALA A 51 -4.36 -0.79 -12.73
N GLY A 52 -4.27 -1.58 -13.81
CA GLY A 52 -5.29 -1.61 -14.86
C GLY A 52 -6.66 -2.16 -14.41
N ASN A 53 -6.72 -2.81 -13.25
CA ASN A 53 -7.92 -3.35 -12.61
C ASN A 53 -8.36 -2.55 -11.38
N TYR A 54 -7.89 -1.31 -11.23
CA TYR A 54 -8.25 -0.44 -10.11
C TYR A 54 -9.77 -0.25 -10.01
N ALA A 55 -10.36 -0.75 -8.92
CA ALA A 55 -11.80 -0.72 -8.66
C ALA A 55 -12.28 0.58 -7.97
N GLY A 56 -11.40 1.57 -7.81
CA GLY A 56 -11.69 2.85 -7.19
C GLY A 56 -11.32 2.93 -5.71
N GLN A 57 -11.34 4.16 -5.18
CA GLN A 57 -10.96 4.49 -3.81
C GLN A 57 -11.83 3.78 -2.76
N ALA A 58 -13.10 3.49 -3.08
CA ALA A 58 -14.00 2.76 -2.19
C ALA A 58 -13.51 1.32 -1.90
N ASP A 59 -12.97 0.64 -2.91
CA ASP A 59 -12.42 -0.71 -2.75
C ASP A 59 -11.11 -0.70 -1.95
N CYS A 60 -10.29 0.33 -2.17
CA CYS A 60 -9.11 0.61 -1.35
C CYS A 60 -9.49 0.85 0.12
N ALA A 61 -10.49 1.69 0.36
CA ALA A 61 -10.95 2.01 1.71
C ALA A 61 -11.54 0.79 2.44
N ALA A 62 -12.21 -0.12 1.72
CA ALA A 62 -12.75 -1.35 2.30
C ALA A 62 -11.66 -2.26 2.90
N VAL A 63 -10.48 -2.31 2.26
CA VAL A 63 -9.35 -3.13 2.73
C VAL A 63 -8.45 -2.37 3.70
N TRP A 64 -8.42 -1.05 3.64
CA TRP A 64 -7.59 -0.23 4.53
C TRP A 64 -8.12 -0.13 5.97
N ARG A 65 -9.38 -0.51 6.23
CA ARG A 65 -10.00 -0.39 7.56
C ARG A 65 -9.19 -1.05 8.68
#